data_AF-A0A1V1TJW7-F1
#
_entry.id   AF-A0A1V1TJW7-F1
#
_cell.length_a   1.000
_cell.length_b   1.000
_cell.length_c   1.000
_cell.angle_alpha   90.00
_cell.angle_beta   90.00
_cell.angle_gamma   90.00
#
_symmetry.space_group_name_H-M   'P 1'
#
loop_
_entity.id
_entity.type
_entity.pdbx_description
1 polymer ?
#
loop_
_entity_poly.entity_id
_entity_poly.type
_entity_poly.pdbx_seq_one_letter_code
_entity_poly.pdbx_strand_id
1 'polypeptide(L)'
;MSRLIDRLPTPKQAREKKVIVLSRSRVGTFSLYQALGILGYKPYHMAEVARGGIPQMALFEEALRCKYLGAGKPYGKAEFDKWLAEYDVST
;
A
#
# COMPACT_ATOMS: atom_id res chain seq x y z
N MET A 1 12.58 0.40 -19.40
CA MET A 1 13.14 0.36 -18.04
C MET A 1 12.25 -0.52 -17.16
N SER A 2 12.81 -1.33 -16.27
CA SER A 2 12.04 -2.13 -15.30
C SER A 2 11.51 -1.25 -14.17
N ARG A 3 10.23 -1.40 -13.81
CA ARG A 3 9.54 -0.68 -12.72
C ARG A 3 10.15 -1.10 -11.36
N LEU A 4 10.16 -0.22 -10.37
CA LEU A 4 10.63 -0.47 -9.01
C LEU A 4 9.97 -1.71 -8.39
N ILE A 5 8.65 -1.85 -8.55
CA ILE A 5 7.90 -3.01 -8.04
C ILE A 5 8.35 -4.35 -8.65
N ASP A 6 8.88 -4.33 -9.88
CA ASP A 6 9.37 -5.53 -10.55
C ASP A 6 10.71 -6.00 -9.96
N ARG A 7 11.46 -5.10 -9.33
CA ARG A 7 12.76 -5.39 -8.69
C ARG A 7 12.64 -5.84 -7.24
N LEU A 8 11.49 -5.62 -6.61
CA LEU A 8 11.24 -6.06 -5.24
C LEU A 8 11.02 -7.57 -5.17
N PRO A 9 11.53 -8.24 -4.11
CA PRO A 9 11.32 -9.66 -3.91
C PRO A 9 9.82 -9.97 -3.85
N THR A 10 9.42 -11.06 -4.51
CA THR A 10 8.03 -11.51 -4.43
C THR A 10 7.80 -12.16 -3.05
N PRO A 11 6.83 -11.68 -2.27
CA PRO A 11 6.51 -12.26 -0.97
C PRO A 11 5.98 -13.68 -1.15
N LYS A 12 6.32 -14.57 -0.21
CA LYS A 12 5.84 -15.97 -0.22
C LYS A 12 4.31 -16.05 -0.13
N GLN A 13 3.70 -15.11 0.59
CA GLN A 13 2.26 -15.01 0.75
C GLN A 13 1.89 -13.54 0.93
N ALA A 14 0.79 -13.11 0.32
CA ALA A 14 0.16 -11.84 0.61
C ALA A 14 -1.05 -12.09 1.50
N ARG A 15 -1.19 -11.29 2.57
CA ARG A 15 -2.40 -11.31 3.41
C ARG A 15 -3.61 -10.93 2.57
N GLU A 16 -4.68 -11.69 2.77
CA GLU A 16 -6.00 -11.36 2.22
C GLU A 16 -6.44 -9.99 2.72
N LYS A 17 -6.92 -9.15 1.80
CA LYS A 17 -7.43 -7.82 2.11
C LYS A 17 -8.86 -7.95 2.64
N LYS A 18 -9.03 -7.76 3.94
CA LYS A 18 -10.30 -7.93 4.65
C LYS A 18 -11.15 -6.65 4.63
N VAL A 19 -10.50 -5.49 4.72
CA VAL A 19 -11.18 -4.18 4.74
C VAL A 19 -10.42 -3.17 3.88
N ILE A 20 -11.16 -2.38 3.10
CA ILE A 20 -10.62 -1.26 2.33
C ILE A 20 -11.41 -0.01 2.68
N VAL A 21 -10.74 0.98 3.27
CA VAL A 21 -11.34 2.27 3.61
C VAL A 21 -11.08 3.24 2.46
N LEU A 22 -12.16 3.76 1.86
CA LEU A 22 -12.10 4.65 0.69
C LEU A 22 -12.27 6.14 1.06
N SER A 23 -12.04 6.48 2.32
CA SER A 23 -12.12 7.87 2.79
C SER A 23 -10.88 8.68 2.44
N ARG A 24 -11.00 10.01 2.46
CA ARG A 24 -9.85 10.92 2.28
C ARG A 24 -9.06 11.09 3.57
N SER A 25 -7.85 11.66 3.45
CA SER A 25 -7.08 12.09 4.62
C SER A 25 -7.84 13.09 5.50
N ARG A 26 -7.55 13.07 6.80
CA ARG A 26 -8.07 14.00 7.83
C ARG A 26 -9.54 13.85 8.22
N VAL A 27 -10.18 12.72 7.91
CA VAL A 27 -11.55 12.39 8.36
C VAL A 27 -11.59 11.28 9.44
N GLY A 28 -10.54 11.19 10.24
CA GLY A 28 -10.41 10.16 11.29
C GLY A 28 -9.67 8.89 10.89
N THR A 29 -9.01 8.85 9.73
CA THR A 29 -8.26 7.68 9.23
C THR A 29 -7.18 7.20 10.19
N PHE A 30 -6.51 8.13 10.90
CA PHE A 30 -5.49 7.76 11.90
C PHE A 30 -6.09 7.08 13.13
N SER A 31 -7.21 7.59 13.66
CA SER A 31 -7.92 6.96 14.77
C SER A 31 -8.45 5.58 14.37
N LEU A 32 -8.94 5.44 13.13
CA LEU A 32 -9.39 4.16 12.59
C LEU A 32 -8.22 3.18 12.43
N TYR A 33 -7.08 3.62 11.92
CA TYR A 33 -5.84 2.85 11.86
C TYR A 33 -5.46 2.29 13.25
N GLN A 34 -5.51 3.12 14.30
CA GLN A 34 -5.24 2.67 15.67
C GLN A 34 -6.28 1.67 16.17
N ALA A 35 -7.57 1.96 15.96
CA ALA A 35 -8.67 1.09 16.38
C ALA A 35 -8.60 -0.31 15.72
N LEU A 36 -8.29 -0.37 14.43
CA LEU A 36 -8.12 -1.63 13.70
C LEU A 36 -6.92 -2.44 14.22
N GLY A 37 -5.83 -1.77 14.58
CA GLY A 37 -4.69 -2.42 15.25
C GLY A 37 -5.08 -3.03 16.60
N ILE A 38 -5.89 -2.33 17.40
CA ILE A 38 -6.43 -2.84 18.68
C ILE A 38 -7.31 -4.09 18.46
N LEU A 39 -8.07 -4.12 17.36
CA LEU A 39 -8.91 -5.26 16.98
C LEU A 39 -8.12 -6.44 16.36
N GLY A 40 -6.80 -6.34 16.24
CA GLY A 40 -5.94 -7.41 15.73
C GLY A 40 -5.76 -7.45 14.22
N TYR A 41 -6.21 -6.43 13.49
CA TYR A 41 -5.86 -6.24 12.08
C TYR A 41 -4.43 -5.71 11.93
N LYS A 42 -3.86 -5.83 10.72
CA LYS A 42 -2.60 -5.20 10.31
C LYS A 42 -2.90 -4.13 9.24
N PRO A 43 -3.26 -2.90 9.66
CA PRO A 43 -3.65 -1.84 8.73
C PRO A 43 -2.44 -1.12 8.12
N TYR A 44 -2.55 -0.81 6.83
CA TYR A 44 -1.68 0.12 6.13
C TYR A 44 -2.25 1.53 6.22
N HIS A 45 -1.42 2.49 6.61
CA HIS A 45 -1.76 3.91 6.70
C HIS A 45 -0.54 4.75 6.33
N MET A 46 -0.72 6.05 6.07
CA MET A 46 0.41 6.99 5.87
C MET A 46 1.40 7.00 7.05
N ALA A 47 0.98 6.58 8.24
CA ALA A 47 1.86 6.38 9.39
C ALA A 47 2.91 5.28 9.15
N GLU A 48 2.55 4.19 8.47
CA GLU A 48 3.50 3.14 8.07
C GLU A 48 4.46 3.62 6.99
N VAL A 49 3.99 4.47 6.08
CA VAL A 49 4.84 5.11 5.07
C VAL A 49 5.87 6.01 5.73
N ALA A 50 5.45 6.84 6.69
CA ALA A 50 6.35 7.72 7.44
C ALA A 50 7.42 6.94 8.23
N ARG A 51 7.09 5.74 8.74
CA ARG A 51 8.05 4.84 9.40
C ARG A 51 8.94 4.08 8.41
N GLY A 52 8.39 3.63 7.29
CA GLY A 52 9.07 2.83 6.27
C GLY A 52 9.94 3.64 5.31
N GLY A 53 9.79 4.97 5.31
CA GLY A 53 10.66 5.90 4.62
C GLY A 53 10.48 5.94 3.09
N ILE A 54 11.55 6.39 2.42
CA ILE A 54 11.59 6.71 0.97
C ILE A 54 11.07 5.57 0.06
N PRO A 55 11.36 4.27 0.29
CA PRO A 55 10.92 3.21 -0.61
C PRO A 55 9.39 3.11 -0.77
N GLN A 56 8.63 3.33 0.31
CA GLN A 56 7.16 3.28 0.29
C GLN A 56 6.59 4.43 -0.56
N MET A 57 7.17 5.64 -0.41
CA MET A 57 6.78 6.81 -1.20
C MET A 57 7.13 6.64 -2.68
N ALA A 58 8.29 6.05 -2.99
CA ALA A 58 8.72 5.79 -4.37
C ALA A 58 7.79 4.81 -5.09
N LEU A 59 7.31 3.76 -4.41
CA LEU A 59 6.32 2.83 -4.96
C LEU A 59 4.98 3.52 -5.23
N PHE A 60 4.53 4.37 -4.32
CA PHE A 60 3.30 5.14 -4.52
C PHE A 60 3.41 6.10 -5.71
N GLU A 61 4.52 6.83 -5.82
CA GLU A 61 4.77 7.72 -6.94
C GLU A 61 4.80 6.94 -8.26
N GLU A 62 5.56 5.83 -8.33
CA GLU A 62 5.64 5.00 -9.52
C GLU A 62 4.26 4.49 -9.96
N ALA A 63 3.43 4.03 -9.02
CA ALA A 63 2.08 3.55 -9.31
C ALA A 63 1.20 4.66 -9.95
N LEU A 64 1.28 5.89 -9.43
CA LEU A 64 0.57 7.04 -9.99
C LEU A 64 1.08 7.39 -11.39
N ARG A 65 2.39 7.45 -11.59
CA ARG A 65 3.00 7.76 -12.89
C ARG A 65 2.66 6.71 -13.94
N CYS A 66 2.69 5.42 -13.57
CA CYS A 66 2.31 4.33 -14.48
C CYS A 66 0.81 4.40 -14.85
N LYS A 67 -0.06 4.79 -13.90
CA LYS A 67 -1.50 4.88 -14.13
C LYS A 67 -1.91 6.10 -14.96
N TYR A 68 -1.33 7.26 -14.69
CA TYR A 68 -1.82 8.54 -15.23
C TYR A 68 -0.91 9.18 -16.28
N LEU A 69 0.39 8.85 -16.29
CA LEU A 69 1.39 9.52 -17.15
C LEU A 69 2.01 8.58 -18.20
N GLY A 70 1.51 7.35 -18.33
CA GLY A 70 2.04 6.38 -19.30
C GLY A 70 3.49 5.95 -19.01
N ALA A 71 3.99 6.12 -17.79
CA ALA A 71 5.39 5.84 -17.43
C ALA A 71 5.76 4.35 -17.40
N GLY A 72 4.79 3.46 -17.64
CA GLY A 72 4.95 2.01 -17.61
C GLY A 72 3.59 1.32 -17.51
N LYS A 73 3.60 -0.02 -17.40
CA LYS A 73 2.37 -0.80 -17.20
C LYS A 73 1.71 -0.37 -15.86
N PRO A 74 0.42 0.00 -15.84
CA PRO A 74 -0.30 0.29 -14.60
C PRO A 74 -0.23 -0.87 -13.62
N TYR A 75 -0.20 -0.56 -12.32
CA TYR A 75 -0.25 -1.58 -11.28
C TYR A 75 -1.61 -2.27 -11.30
N GLY A 76 -1.59 -3.60 -11.24
CA GLY A 76 -2.76 -4.43 -11.04
C GLY A 76 -2.72 -5.13 -9.68
N LYS A 77 -3.60 -6.13 -9.52
CA LYS A 77 -3.71 -6.92 -8.28
C LYS A 77 -2.35 -7.49 -7.84
N ALA A 78 -1.57 -8.06 -8.75
CA ALA A 78 -0.30 -8.68 -8.43
C ALA A 78 0.74 -7.69 -7.87
N GLU A 79 0.82 -6.48 -8.44
CA GLU A 79 1.71 -5.43 -7.95
C GLU A 79 1.27 -4.92 -6.58
N PHE A 80 -0.03 -4.71 -6.36
CA PHE A 80 -0.55 -4.28 -5.05
C PHE A 80 -0.45 -5.37 -3.98
N ASP A 81 -0.66 -6.64 -4.34
CA ASP A 81 -0.46 -7.77 -3.43
C ASP A 81 1.01 -7.89 -3.03
N LYS A 82 1.95 -7.64 -3.95
CA LYS A 82 3.39 -7.60 -3.64
C LYS A 82 3.71 -6.46 -2.68
N TRP A 83 3.26 -5.25 -2.99
CA TRP A 83 3.56 -4.05 -2.19
C TRP A 83 2.93 -4.11 -0.80
N LEU A 84 1.65 -4.50 -0.71
CA LEU A 84 0.87 -4.49 0.52
C LEU A 84 0.72 -5.89 1.13
N ALA A 85 1.64 -6.81 0.85
CA ALA A 85 1.56 -8.21 1.27
C ALA A 85 1.37 -8.37 2.77
N GLU A 86 2.02 -7.52 3.55
CA GLU A 86 2.04 -7.59 5.00
C GLU A 86 0.77 -7.05 5.66
N TYR A 87 -0.11 -6.38 4.92
CA TYR A 87 -1.27 -5.68 5.49
C TYR A 87 -2.58 -6.36 5.07
N ASP A 88 -3.53 -6.47 5.98
CA ASP A 88 -4.88 -7.01 5.68
C ASP A 88 -5.95 -5.92 5.62
N VAL A 89 -5.60 -4.67 5.95
CA VAL A 89 -6.48 -3.51 5.82
C VAL A 89 -5.74 -2.34 5.17
N SER A 90 -6.44 -1.53 4.38
CA SER A 90 -5.96 -0.23 3.88
C SER A 90 -6.80 0.90 4.48
N THR A 91 -6.15 1.88 5.11
CA THR A 91 -6.77 3.03 5.81
C THR A 91 -6.23 4.37 5.38
#